data_AF-A0A1B6MJM2-F1
#
_entry.id   AF-A0A1B6MJM2-F1
#
_cell.length_a   1.000
_cell.length_b   1.000
_cell.length_c   1.000
_cell.angle_alpha   90.00
_cell.angle_beta   90.00
_cell.angle_gamma   90.00
#
_symmetry.space_group_name_H-M   'P 1'
#
loop_
_entity.id
_entity.type
_entity.pdbx_description
1 polymer ?
#
loop_
_entity_poly.entity_id
_entity_poly.type
_entity_poly.pdbx_seq_one_letter_code
_entity_poly.pdbx_strand_id
1 'polypeptide(L)'
;LGVNAYAFIVTNNGYVLVHPDLRPVFQGILKPSYNSVDMTDVELMDDGQGPHNFSRKLLEFREKLVQGNITSSISLPMKQHFDNMKRVMRGTRFYYYKPIVDSPFTLVVSLPDHYGRFQVDAVVETHLLKSSKGKLNFFEGKSWKVHPDWFYCKYRMDTEETQSFSSPEDEIEHFFAKTQSAGWNWPTRYQHDIQSNASAASKSDKPGSKNKPYYCDRTLFLSLVFDAKVTSWFNKNVSAASAEDKGNEFKQRFGLTLVFLATRSGLTRWQDFPYSSTRDEGASNLHFKDIHNKAIDEVWYKRAVEQNYEDPERFVYSVPFNSGILGSEVLDRNETLVTAANAIFVENGDKKAPAAVVGFQFQHSALHNLFINITHSCPTTIGGNCKPTQTCGSDSFECYVLDSNAYIILSENKEHTGYFFGEVRGYVMEQLVAENVYRRVHIYDYQGVCFISENQGSSRSNSLKNPLHYLSW
;
A
#
# COMPACT_ATOMS: atom_id res chain seq x y z
N LEU A 1 5.71 -11.22 6.64
CA LEU A 1 4.23 -11.12 6.60
C LEU A 1 3.84 -10.77 5.17
N GLY A 2 2.68 -11.24 4.69
CA GLY A 2 2.20 -10.90 3.35
C GLY A 2 1.59 -9.50 3.28
N VAL A 3 1.11 -9.13 2.09
CA VAL A 3 0.30 -7.93 1.86
C VAL A 3 -0.90 -7.85 2.82
N ASN A 4 -1.24 -6.63 3.28
CA ASN A 4 -2.30 -6.32 4.24
C ASN A 4 -2.18 -6.95 5.64
N ALA A 5 -1.24 -7.88 5.85
CA ALA A 5 -0.87 -8.37 7.16
C ALA A 5 0.11 -7.40 7.84
N TYR A 6 0.01 -7.30 9.16
CA TYR A 6 0.92 -6.49 9.96
C TYR A 6 1.10 -7.09 11.34
N ALA A 7 2.11 -6.59 12.06
CA ALA A 7 2.31 -6.90 13.46
C ALA A 7 2.35 -5.61 14.26
N PHE A 8 1.95 -5.70 15.51
CA PHE A 8 1.98 -4.61 16.46
C PHE A 8 2.29 -5.11 17.86
N ILE A 9 2.78 -4.23 18.71
CA ILE A 9 3.14 -4.54 20.09
C ILE A 9 2.29 -3.70 21.01
N VAL A 10 1.71 -4.33 22.03
CA VAL A 10 0.85 -3.70 23.02
C VAL A 10 1.51 -3.79 24.39
N THR A 11 1.39 -2.73 25.18
CA THR A 11 1.84 -2.66 26.58
C THR A 11 0.86 -3.31 27.54
N ASN A 12 1.29 -3.58 28.77
CA ASN A 12 0.42 -4.00 29.88
C ASN A 12 -0.61 -2.93 30.32
N ASN A 13 -0.70 -1.79 29.63
CA ASN A 13 -1.75 -0.78 29.83
C ASN A 13 -2.71 -0.68 28.64
N GLY A 14 -2.46 -1.41 27.54
CA GLY A 14 -3.27 -1.36 26.31
C GLY A 14 -2.75 -0.39 25.24
N TYR A 15 -1.72 0.41 25.55
CA TYR A 15 -1.11 1.31 24.58
C TYR A 15 -0.30 0.56 23.53
N VAL A 16 -0.32 1.07 22.30
CA VAL A 16 0.49 0.53 21.20
C VAL A 16 1.90 1.11 21.25
N LEU A 17 2.91 0.22 21.22
CA LEU A 17 4.31 0.60 21.12
C LEU A 17 4.73 0.76 19.65
N VAL A 18 4.27 -0.16 18.80
CA VAL A 18 4.49 -0.15 17.34
C VAL A 18 3.19 -0.62 16.70
N HIS A 19 2.68 0.13 15.74
CA HIS A 19 1.51 -0.23 14.91
C HIS A 19 1.60 0.53 13.58
N PRO A 20 1.20 -0.04 12.42
CA PRO A 20 1.25 0.67 11.14
C PRO A 20 0.54 2.03 11.13
N ASP A 21 -0.61 2.12 11.81
CA ASP A 21 -1.40 3.35 11.92
C ASP A 21 -1.04 4.25 13.12
N LEU A 22 0.03 3.93 13.88
CA LEU A 22 0.53 4.83 14.91
C LEU A 22 1.22 6.03 14.26
N ARG A 23 0.66 7.22 14.43
CA ARG A 23 1.11 8.48 13.81
C ARG A 23 1.52 9.48 14.91
N PRO A 24 2.72 9.34 15.49
CA PRO A 24 3.16 10.15 16.63
C PRO A 24 3.57 11.58 16.26
N VAL A 25 3.82 11.85 14.96
CA VAL A 25 4.31 13.14 14.46
C VAL A 25 3.25 13.78 13.57
N PHE A 26 3.12 15.10 13.66
CA PHE A 26 2.32 15.93 12.76
C PHE A 26 3.13 17.16 12.38
N GLN A 27 3.33 17.40 11.07
CA GLN A 27 4.14 18.53 10.54
C GLN A 27 5.54 18.63 11.17
N GLY A 28 6.20 17.49 11.41
CA GLY A 28 7.53 17.44 12.03
C GLY A 28 7.54 17.62 13.56
N ILE A 29 6.38 17.85 14.18
CA ILE A 29 6.23 18.05 15.62
C ILE A 29 5.63 16.79 16.25
N LEU A 30 6.19 16.35 17.38
CA LEU A 30 5.60 15.25 18.16
C LEU A 30 4.25 15.69 18.73
N LYS A 31 3.22 14.87 18.49
CA LYS A 31 1.89 15.11 19.05
C LYS A 31 1.92 14.98 20.57
N PRO A 32 1.17 15.80 21.32
CA PRO A 32 0.94 15.55 22.74
C PRO A 32 0.39 14.14 22.94
N SER A 33 0.88 13.43 23.97
CA SER A 33 0.39 12.10 24.35
C SER A 33 0.51 11.03 23.25
N TYR A 34 1.45 11.17 22.30
CA TYR A 34 1.69 10.18 21.24
C TYR A 34 2.01 8.77 21.77
N ASN A 35 2.46 8.67 23.03
CA ASN A 35 2.81 7.44 23.71
C ASN A 35 1.64 6.79 24.46
N SER A 36 0.45 7.38 24.43
CA SER A 36 -0.75 6.86 25.11
C SER A 36 -1.88 6.51 24.15
N VAL A 37 -1.57 6.23 22.88
CA VAL A 37 -2.55 5.74 21.90
C VAL A 37 -2.91 4.31 22.26
N ASP A 38 -4.19 4.03 22.53
CA ASP A 38 -4.65 2.68 22.87
C ASP A 38 -4.83 1.84 21.59
N MET A 39 -4.69 0.52 21.71
CA MET A 39 -5.00 -0.38 20.59
C MET A 39 -6.44 -0.24 20.09
N THR A 40 -7.40 0.13 20.95
CA THR A 40 -8.79 0.36 20.52
C THR A 40 -8.94 1.58 19.61
N ASP A 41 -7.99 2.50 19.65
CA ASP A 41 -8.02 3.74 18.87
C ASP A 41 -7.47 3.54 17.46
N VAL A 42 -6.73 2.46 17.22
CA VAL A 42 -6.12 2.14 15.92
C VAL A 42 -6.75 0.92 15.25
N GLU A 43 -7.27 -0.03 16.02
CA GLU A 43 -7.95 -1.22 15.49
C GLU A 43 -9.44 -0.93 15.27
N LEU A 44 -9.79 -0.57 14.03
CA LEU A 44 -11.13 -0.10 13.67
C LEU A 44 -12.09 -1.27 13.40
N MET A 45 -12.99 -1.55 14.34
CA MET A 45 -14.02 -2.58 14.17
C MET A 45 -15.08 -2.23 13.11
N ASP A 46 -15.54 -3.27 12.41
CA ASP A 46 -16.66 -3.25 11.49
C ASP A 46 -17.96 -3.75 12.15
N ASP A 47 -18.39 -3.02 13.18
CA ASP A 47 -19.54 -3.35 14.03
C ASP A 47 -20.64 -2.28 14.04
N GLY A 48 -20.43 -1.18 13.31
CA GLY A 48 -21.38 -0.06 13.23
C GLY A 48 -21.47 0.80 14.49
N GLN A 49 -20.60 0.59 15.48
CA GLN A 49 -20.62 1.40 16.69
C GLN A 49 -20.14 2.83 16.46
N GLY A 50 -20.64 3.75 17.29
CA GLY A 50 -20.27 5.16 17.29
C GLY A 50 -18.87 5.42 17.89
N PRO A 51 -18.43 6.69 17.90
CA PRO A 51 -17.12 7.06 18.44
C PRO A 51 -17.04 6.73 19.94
N HIS A 52 -15.89 6.22 20.38
CA HIS A 52 -15.61 5.77 21.75
C HIS A 52 -16.58 4.75 22.35
N ASN A 53 -17.43 4.12 21.53
CA ASN A 53 -18.29 3.01 21.94
C ASN A 53 -17.72 1.70 21.40
N PHE A 54 -16.65 1.21 22.01
CA PHE A 54 -15.95 0.02 21.52
C PHE A 54 -16.75 -1.26 21.77
N SER A 55 -16.78 -2.16 20.78
CA SER A 55 -17.45 -3.46 20.92
C SER A 55 -16.82 -4.30 22.04
N ARG A 56 -17.68 -5.02 22.77
CA ARG A 56 -17.26 -5.99 23.80
C ARG A 56 -16.19 -6.97 23.30
N LYS A 57 -16.27 -7.40 22.03
CA LYS A 57 -15.27 -8.31 21.46
C LYS A 57 -13.87 -7.68 21.38
N LEU A 58 -13.80 -6.39 21.04
CA LEU A 58 -12.53 -5.65 20.99
C LEU A 58 -11.99 -5.42 22.40
N LEU A 59 -12.86 -5.09 23.35
CA LEU A 59 -12.47 -4.89 24.76
C LEU A 59 -11.97 -6.18 25.41
N GLU A 60 -12.65 -7.32 25.18
CA GLU A 60 -12.19 -8.64 25.62
C GLU A 60 -10.85 -9.03 24.98
N PHE A 61 -10.66 -8.67 23.71
CA PHE A 61 -9.38 -8.87 23.04
C PHE A 61 -8.28 -8.05 23.69
N ARG A 62 -8.51 -6.76 23.92
CA ARG A 62 -7.60 -5.87 24.65
C ARG A 62 -7.26 -6.38 26.04
N GLU A 63 -8.26 -6.84 26.79
CA GLU A 63 -8.06 -7.37 28.14
C GLU A 63 -7.09 -8.56 28.14
N LYS A 64 -7.25 -9.51 27.20
CA LYS A 64 -6.35 -10.66 27.05
C LYS A 64 -4.93 -10.24 26.69
N LEU A 65 -4.76 -9.21 25.86
CA LEU A 65 -3.45 -8.67 25.50
C LEU A 65 -2.75 -8.00 26.68
N VAL A 66 -3.51 -7.26 27.49
CA VAL A 66 -3.03 -6.55 28.68
C VAL A 66 -2.66 -7.51 29.81
N GLN A 67 -3.46 -8.56 30.04
CA GLN A 67 -3.13 -9.60 31.02
C GLN A 67 -1.83 -10.32 30.71
N GLY A 68 -1.46 -10.42 29.42
CA GLY A 68 -0.12 -10.83 29.00
C GLY A 68 0.29 -12.25 29.44
N ASN A 69 -0.67 -13.14 29.66
CA ASN A 69 -0.43 -14.49 30.19
C ASN A 69 -0.85 -15.63 29.23
N ILE A 70 -1.60 -15.31 28.17
CA ILE A 70 -2.19 -16.28 27.25
C ILE A 70 -1.63 -16.09 25.85
N THR A 71 -1.20 -17.20 25.23
CA THR A 71 -1.00 -17.28 23.78
C THR A 71 -2.27 -17.80 23.14
N SER A 72 -2.91 -17.02 22.27
CA SER A 72 -4.17 -17.41 21.63
C SER A 72 -4.36 -16.66 20.31
N SER A 73 -5.47 -16.93 19.65
CA SER A 73 -5.94 -16.20 18.49
C SER A 73 -7.39 -15.73 18.65
N ILE A 74 -7.79 -14.76 17.83
CA ILE A 74 -9.16 -14.28 17.70
C ILE A 74 -9.41 -13.84 16.26
N SER A 75 -10.66 -13.94 15.81
CA SER A 75 -11.10 -13.43 14.52
C SER A 75 -12.07 -12.28 14.74
N LEU A 76 -11.82 -11.14 14.08
CA LEU A 76 -12.63 -9.94 14.23
C LEU A 76 -12.93 -9.31 12.86
N PRO A 77 -14.16 -8.80 12.64
CA PRO A 77 -14.49 -8.03 11.44
C PRO A 77 -13.94 -6.60 11.57
N MET A 78 -13.05 -6.22 10.67
CA MET A 78 -12.26 -4.98 10.72
C MET A 78 -12.52 -4.09 9.52
N LYS A 79 -12.33 -2.79 9.71
CA LYS A 79 -12.19 -1.79 8.65
C LYS A 79 -10.71 -1.51 8.45
N GLN A 80 -10.22 -1.64 7.23
CA GLN A 80 -8.90 -1.18 6.84
C GLN A 80 -9.04 0.08 6.00
N HIS A 81 -8.34 1.14 6.38
CA HIS A 81 -8.39 2.39 5.65
C HIS A 81 -7.16 2.58 4.75
N PHE A 82 -7.32 3.35 3.68
CA PHE A 82 -6.25 3.75 2.76
C PHE A 82 -6.36 5.24 2.44
N ASP A 83 -5.31 5.79 1.83
CA ASP A 83 -5.31 7.16 1.30
C ASP A 83 -5.74 8.21 2.33
N ASN A 84 -5.19 8.13 3.56
CA ASN A 84 -5.56 9.00 4.68
C ASN A 84 -7.07 8.94 5.01
N MET A 85 -7.60 7.72 5.14
CA MET A 85 -9.00 7.43 5.48
C MET A 85 -10.04 7.81 4.42
N LYS A 86 -9.61 8.14 3.20
CA LYS A 86 -10.50 8.41 2.07
C LYS A 86 -11.14 7.14 1.53
N ARG A 87 -10.42 6.02 1.54
CA ARG A 87 -10.91 4.72 1.08
C ARG A 87 -10.94 3.73 2.23
N VAL A 88 -11.90 2.82 2.20
CA VAL A 88 -12.08 1.79 3.20
C VAL A 88 -12.33 0.44 2.56
N MET A 89 -11.75 -0.60 3.15
CA MET A 89 -12.06 -1.99 2.87
C MET A 89 -12.51 -2.66 4.16
N ARG A 90 -13.40 -3.63 4.03
CA ARG A 90 -14.01 -4.35 5.15
C ARG A 90 -13.69 -5.81 4.97
N GLY A 91 -13.21 -6.45 6.02
CA GLY A 91 -12.80 -7.84 5.93
C GLY A 91 -12.62 -8.45 7.31
N THR A 92 -12.54 -9.77 7.36
CA THR A 92 -12.25 -10.46 8.62
C THR A 92 -10.74 -10.59 8.79
N ARG A 93 -10.24 -10.23 9.97
CA ARG A 93 -8.83 -10.40 10.33
C ARG A 93 -8.67 -11.48 11.40
N PHE A 94 -7.62 -12.28 11.25
CA PHE A 94 -7.17 -13.24 12.24
C PHE A 94 -5.98 -12.65 13.01
N TYR A 95 -6.19 -12.39 14.29
CA TYR A 95 -5.16 -11.93 15.20
C TYR A 95 -4.59 -13.12 15.96
N TYR A 96 -3.26 -13.26 15.94
CA TYR A 96 -2.50 -14.20 16.75
C TYR A 96 -1.65 -13.39 17.70
N TYR A 97 -1.68 -13.71 18.99
CA TYR A 97 -0.96 -12.93 19.99
C TYR A 97 -0.24 -13.82 21.00
N LYS A 98 0.91 -13.32 21.43
CA LYS A 98 1.78 -13.99 22.38
C LYS A 98 2.51 -12.97 23.25
N PRO A 99 2.53 -13.16 24.58
CA PRO A 99 3.36 -12.37 25.49
C PRO A 99 4.84 -12.54 25.15
N ILE A 100 5.59 -11.45 25.16
CA ILE A 100 7.03 -11.47 24.98
C ILE A 100 7.67 -11.80 26.33
N VAL A 101 8.39 -12.92 26.37
CA VAL A 101 9.05 -13.45 27.58
C VAL A 101 9.95 -12.39 28.20
N ASP A 102 9.94 -12.31 29.54
CA ASP A 102 10.71 -11.35 30.34
C ASP A 102 10.43 -9.87 30.01
N SER A 103 9.22 -9.55 29.52
CA SER A 103 8.80 -8.18 29.27
C SER A 103 7.30 -7.97 29.57
N PRO A 104 6.85 -6.72 29.79
CA PRO A 104 5.44 -6.40 29.97
C PRO A 104 4.68 -6.24 28.63
N PHE A 105 5.23 -6.73 27.51
CA PHE A 105 4.70 -6.49 26.18
C PHE A 105 4.08 -7.74 25.56
N THR A 106 3.02 -7.56 24.79
CA THR A 106 2.39 -8.62 24.00
C THR A 106 2.55 -8.31 22.51
N LEU A 107 3.11 -9.27 21.77
CA LEU A 107 3.22 -9.21 20.31
C LEU A 107 1.91 -9.71 19.69
N VAL A 108 1.40 -8.98 18.72
CA VAL A 108 0.21 -9.34 17.95
C VAL A 108 0.56 -9.36 16.47
N VAL A 109 0.07 -10.37 15.76
CA VAL A 109 0.17 -10.52 14.31
C VAL A 109 -1.24 -10.62 13.74
N SER A 110 -1.60 -9.69 12.86
CA SER A 110 -2.86 -9.66 12.13
C SER A 110 -2.65 -10.21 10.71
N LEU A 111 -3.46 -11.21 10.33
CA LEU A 111 -3.50 -11.77 8.99
C LEU A 111 -4.89 -11.59 8.36
N PRO A 112 -4.99 -11.21 7.08
CA PRO A 112 -6.26 -11.25 6.35
C PRO A 112 -6.74 -12.70 6.18
N ASP A 113 -8.05 -12.90 6.24
CA ASP A 113 -8.68 -14.23 6.25
C ASP A 113 -8.49 -15.04 4.98
N HIS A 114 -8.55 -14.37 3.84
CA HIS A 114 -8.65 -14.98 2.52
C HIS A 114 -7.31 -15.33 1.88
N TYR A 115 -6.26 -14.54 2.13
CA TYR A 115 -4.97 -14.67 1.45
C TYR A 115 -3.76 -14.47 2.39
N GLY A 116 -3.98 -14.33 3.69
CA GLY A 116 -2.91 -14.13 4.68
C GLY A 116 -2.28 -15.41 5.23
N ARG A 117 -2.90 -16.58 4.98
CA ARG A 117 -2.49 -17.87 5.56
C ARG A 117 -1.38 -18.58 4.79
N PHE A 118 -1.32 -18.35 3.48
CA PHE A 118 -0.34 -18.96 2.60
C PHE A 118 0.56 -17.89 2.02
N GLN A 119 1.82 -18.25 1.81
CA GLN A 119 2.77 -17.45 1.07
C GLN A 119 3.34 -18.30 -0.06
N VAL A 120 3.66 -17.66 -1.18
CA VAL A 120 4.51 -18.28 -2.19
C VAL A 120 5.89 -18.45 -1.57
N ASP A 121 6.42 -19.67 -1.55
CA ASP A 121 7.80 -19.92 -1.14
C ASP A 121 8.61 -20.29 -2.38
N ALA A 122 9.23 -19.27 -2.97
CA ALA A 122 10.05 -19.43 -4.15
C ALA A 122 11.38 -18.69 -3.95
N VAL A 123 12.47 -19.45 -4.02
CA VAL A 123 13.84 -18.98 -3.86
C VAL A 123 14.72 -19.61 -4.94
N VAL A 124 15.75 -18.90 -5.39
CA VAL A 124 16.75 -19.49 -6.29
C VAL A 124 17.63 -20.44 -5.50
N GLU A 125 17.82 -21.65 -6.01
CA GLU A 125 18.77 -22.60 -5.42
C GLU A 125 20.20 -22.03 -5.49
N THR A 126 20.87 -22.02 -4.34
CA THR A 126 22.17 -21.33 -4.21
C THR A 126 23.28 -21.91 -5.09
N HIS A 127 23.15 -23.17 -5.53
CA HIS A 127 24.13 -23.79 -6.42
C HIS A 127 23.99 -23.28 -7.87
N LEU A 128 22.78 -22.89 -8.30
CA LEU A 128 22.53 -22.30 -9.62
C LEU A 128 23.18 -20.92 -9.78
N LEU A 129 23.34 -20.19 -8.67
CA LEU A 129 24.08 -18.92 -8.62
C LEU A 129 25.60 -19.11 -8.74
N LYS A 130 26.14 -20.29 -8.39
CA LYS A 130 27.58 -20.62 -8.42
C LYS A 130 28.00 -21.35 -9.70
N SER A 131 27.08 -22.08 -10.33
CA SER A 131 27.39 -22.98 -11.46
C SER A 131 27.45 -22.28 -12.83
N SER A 132 27.11 -21.00 -12.90
CA SER A 132 27.04 -20.27 -14.17
C SER A 132 28.42 -19.75 -14.55
N LYS A 133 29.04 -20.32 -15.60
CA LYS A 133 30.32 -19.88 -16.18
C LYS A 133 30.28 -18.46 -16.81
N GLY A 134 29.20 -17.72 -16.61
CA GLY A 134 29.03 -16.33 -17.02
C GLY A 134 28.30 -15.53 -15.92
N LYS A 135 28.50 -14.21 -15.89
CA LYS A 135 27.86 -13.28 -14.96
C LYS A 135 26.35 -13.31 -15.19
N LEU A 136 25.61 -14.11 -14.42
CA LEU A 136 24.14 -14.04 -14.41
C LEU A 136 23.78 -12.63 -13.98
N ASN A 137 23.07 -11.88 -14.82
CA ASN A 137 22.48 -10.60 -14.42
C ASN A 137 20.96 -10.68 -14.63
N PHE A 138 20.21 -10.78 -13.52
CA PHE A 138 18.74 -10.73 -13.57
C PHE A 138 18.20 -9.30 -13.39
N PHE A 139 19.07 -8.38 -13.00
CA PHE A 139 18.80 -6.95 -12.81
C PHE A 139 19.30 -6.16 -14.02
N GLU A 140 18.88 -6.54 -15.22
CA GLU A 140 19.25 -5.82 -16.45
C GLU A 140 18.47 -4.49 -16.54
N GLY A 141 19.16 -3.41 -16.91
CA GLY A 141 18.57 -2.09 -17.13
C GLY A 141 18.39 -1.28 -15.84
N LYS A 142 17.82 -0.07 -15.98
CA LYS A 142 17.58 0.87 -14.87
C LYS A 142 16.11 0.99 -14.45
N SER A 143 15.21 0.26 -15.13
CA SER A 143 13.76 0.37 -14.92
C SER A 143 13.24 -0.61 -13.87
N TRP A 144 13.93 -0.65 -12.73
CA TRP A 144 13.53 -1.43 -11.57
C TRP A 144 13.92 -0.72 -10.28
N LYS A 145 13.18 -1.02 -9.21
CA LYS A 145 13.37 -0.53 -7.85
C LYS A 145 13.14 -1.68 -6.87
N VAL A 146 13.74 -1.59 -5.69
CA VAL A 146 13.46 -2.48 -4.56
C VAL A 146 12.89 -1.68 -3.39
N HIS A 147 12.19 -2.38 -2.50
CA HIS A 147 11.60 -1.76 -1.32
C HIS A 147 12.69 -1.05 -0.49
N PRO A 148 12.63 0.28 -0.31
CA PRO A 148 13.73 1.04 0.28
C PRO A 148 13.94 0.74 1.76
N ASP A 149 12.87 0.40 2.48
CA ASP A 149 12.92 0.14 3.92
C ASP A 149 13.29 -1.31 4.29
N TRP A 150 13.49 -2.20 3.30
CA TRP A 150 13.75 -3.63 3.56
C TRP A 150 15.24 -3.95 3.61
N PHE A 151 15.63 -4.80 4.57
CA PHE A 151 17.02 -5.21 4.77
C PHE A 151 17.32 -6.56 4.09
N TYR A 152 17.73 -6.51 2.83
CA TYR A 152 18.14 -7.71 2.08
C TYR A 152 19.54 -8.19 2.50
N CYS A 153 20.53 -7.33 2.31
CA CYS A 153 21.91 -7.49 2.74
C CYS A 153 22.49 -6.11 3.05
N LYS A 154 23.23 -5.97 4.15
CA LYS A 154 23.82 -4.69 4.56
C LYS A 154 25.14 -4.89 5.29
N TYR A 155 26.11 -4.01 5.06
CA TYR A 155 27.33 -3.98 5.86
C TYR A 155 27.04 -3.52 7.29
N ARG A 156 27.76 -4.07 8.25
CA ARG A 156 27.66 -3.67 9.64
C ARG A 156 28.38 -2.35 9.85
N MET A 157 27.77 -1.47 10.63
CA MET A 157 28.29 -0.13 10.92
C MET A 157 29.52 -0.15 11.85
N ASP A 158 29.82 -1.29 12.50
CA ASP A 158 30.90 -1.46 13.48
C ASP A 158 32.19 -2.03 12.89
N THR A 159 32.28 -2.18 11.57
CA THR A 159 33.48 -2.69 10.89
C THR A 159 34.10 -1.60 10.01
N GLU A 160 35.43 -1.56 9.91
CA GLU A 160 36.15 -0.61 9.04
C GLU A 160 35.81 -0.76 7.53
N GLU A 161 35.09 -1.83 7.16
CA GLU A 161 34.61 -2.13 5.80
C GLU A 161 33.19 -1.57 5.52
N THR A 162 32.75 -0.49 6.17
CA THR A 162 31.46 0.13 5.84
C THR A 162 31.49 0.78 4.46
N GLN A 163 30.83 0.14 3.50
CA GLN A 163 30.57 0.71 2.18
C GLN A 163 29.18 1.36 2.18
N SER A 164 29.10 2.65 1.86
CA SER A 164 27.84 3.35 1.62
C SER A 164 27.42 3.23 0.15
N PHE A 165 26.14 3.00 -0.08
CA PHE A 165 25.56 2.92 -1.42
C PHE A 165 24.67 4.14 -1.70
N SER A 166 24.59 4.55 -2.96
CA SER A 166 23.78 5.71 -3.36
C SER A 166 22.28 5.39 -3.41
N SER A 167 21.95 4.11 -3.63
CA SER A 167 20.59 3.60 -3.67
C SER A 167 20.51 2.16 -3.12
N PRO A 168 19.32 1.71 -2.69
CA PRO A 168 19.09 0.30 -2.35
C PRO A 168 19.41 -0.65 -3.51
N GLU A 169 19.19 -0.21 -4.75
CA GLU A 169 19.48 -1.00 -5.95
C GLU A 169 20.98 -1.29 -6.12
N ASP A 170 21.84 -0.29 -5.91
CA ASP A 170 23.30 -0.46 -5.98
C ASP A 170 23.80 -1.44 -4.90
N GLU A 171 23.19 -1.42 -3.70
CA GLU A 171 23.49 -2.35 -2.62
C GLU A 171 23.12 -3.80 -3.02
N ILE A 172 21.96 -3.99 -3.64
CA ILE A 172 21.53 -5.30 -4.16
C ILE A 172 22.49 -5.81 -5.24
N GLU A 173 22.85 -4.98 -6.22
CA GLU A 173 23.78 -5.39 -7.29
C GLU A 173 25.15 -5.79 -6.72
N HIS A 174 25.65 -5.03 -5.75
CA HIS A 174 26.91 -5.32 -5.07
C HIS A 174 26.88 -6.67 -4.35
N PHE A 175 25.87 -6.91 -3.51
CA PHE A 175 25.74 -8.18 -2.80
C PHE A 175 25.45 -9.34 -3.75
N PHE A 176 24.70 -9.11 -4.82
CA PHE A 176 24.46 -10.12 -5.84
C PHE A 176 25.75 -10.56 -6.52
N ALA A 177 26.61 -9.63 -6.95
CA ALA A 177 27.93 -9.95 -7.48
C ALA A 177 28.80 -10.71 -6.45
N LYS A 178 28.75 -10.30 -5.18
CA LYS A 178 29.45 -10.98 -4.09
C LYS A 178 28.95 -12.42 -3.90
N THR A 179 27.66 -12.68 -4.03
CA THR A 179 27.12 -14.05 -3.90
C THR A 179 27.61 -15.02 -4.97
N GLN A 180 28.01 -14.50 -6.14
CA GLN A 180 28.55 -15.28 -7.26
C GLN A 180 30.05 -15.58 -7.11
N SER A 181 30.76 -14.86 -6.23
CA SER A 181 32.20 -15.00 -6.05
C SER A 181 32.60 -16.33 -5.38
N ALA A 182 33.78 -16.84 -5.77
CA ALA A 182 34.36 -18.02 -5.15
C ALA A 182 34.62 -17.78 -3.66
N GLY A 183 34.07 -18.63 -2.80
CA GLY A 183 34.19 -18.50 -1.34
C GLY A 183 33.01 -17.81 -0.64
N TRP A 184 31.96 -17.38 -1.37
CA TRP A 184 30.75 -16.87 -0.73
C TRP A 184 30.06 -17.96 0.11
N ASN A 185 29.88 -17.62 1.39
CA ASN A 185 29.09 -18.36 2.35
C ASN A 185 28.06 -17.42 2.95
N TRP A 186 26.82 -17.87 3.08
CA TRP A 186 25.79 -17.10 3.78
C TRP A 186 26.18 -16.92 5.25
N PRO A 187 25.95 -15.74 5.87
CA PRO A 187 26.11 -15.60 7.31
C PRO A 187 25.16 -16.59 8.00
N THR A 188 25.68 -17.34 8.97
CA THR A 188 24.85 -18.10 9.90
C THR A 188 24.00 -17.09 10.68
N ARG A 189 22.70 -17.39 10.84
CA ARG A 189 21.77 -16.54 11.59
C ARG A 189 22.40 -16.14 12.92
N TYR A 190 22.17 -14.89 13.32
CA TYR A 190 22.53 -14.37 14.63
C TYR A 190 22.08 -15.37 15.71
N GLN A 191 23.02 -16.09 16.29
CA GLN A 191 22.78 -16.84 17.51
C GLN A 191 22.88 -15.79 18.61
N HIS A 192 21.74 -15.35 19.13
CA HIS A 192 21.76 -14.58 20.37
C HIS A 192 22.46 -15.47 21.40
N ASP A 193 23.65 -15.09 21.84
CA ASP A 193 24.26 -15.60 23.07
C ASP A 193 23.37 -15.17 24.24
N ILE A 194 22.27 -15.88 24.45
CA ILE A 194 21.62 -15.93 25.75
C ILE A 194 22.51 -16.87 26.56
N GLN A 195 23.31 -16.29 27.44
CA GLN A 195 24.02 -17.00 28.50
C GLN A 195 23.00 -17.80 29.32
N SER A 196 22.75 -19.05 28.92
CA SER A 196 22.19 -20.06 29.79
C SER A 196 23.36 -20.80 30.40
N ASN A 197 23.63 -20.51 31.67
CA ASN A 197 24.50 -21.31 32.50
C ASN A 197 23.87 -22.71 32.63
N ALA A 198 24.29 -23.64 31.78
CA ALA A 198 24.06 -25.06 31.96
C ALA A 198 25.31 -25.81 31.54
N SER A 199 26.08 -26.21 32.55
CA SER A 199 27.19 -27.13 32.50
C SER A 199 26.83 -28.45 31.80
N ALA A 200 27.48 -28.75 30.68
CA ALA A 200 27.87 -30.11 30.31
C ALA A 200 28.90 -30.06 29.18
N ALA A 201 30.06 -30.65 29.44
CA ALA A 201 31.17 -30.71 28.50
C ALA A 201 30.88 -31.69 27.35
N SER A 202 31.04 -31.22 26.11
CA SER A 202 31.49 -32.07 25.00
C SER A 202 32.44 -31.28 24.10
N LYS A 203 33.68 -31.77 24.04
CA LYS A 203 34.77 -31.23 23.24
C LYS A 203 34.46 -31.36 21.75
N SER A 204 34.44 -30.23 21.04
CA SER A 204 35.14 -29.97 19.76
C SER A 204 34.38 -28.96 18.91
N ASP A 205 34.40 -27.68 19.28
CA ASP A 205 34.18 -26.62 18.30
C ASP A 205 35.06 -25.43 18.67
N LYS A 206 35.90 -25.02 17.71
CA LYS A 206 36.80 -23.88 17.86
C LYS A 206 35.96 -22.59 17.93
N PRO A 207 36.15 -21.73 18.93
CA PRO A 207 35.49 -20.42 18.98
C PRO A 207 36.22 -19.50 18.00
N GLY A 208 35.71 -19.38 16.79
CA GLY A 208 36.40 -18.64 15.72
C GLY A 208 35.55 -18.27 14.52
N SER A 209 34.22 -18.18 14.66
CA SER A 209 33.42 -17.55 13.62
C SER A 209 33.68 -16.05 13.67
N LYS A 210 34.67 -15.59 12.88
CA LYS A 210 34.86 -14.17 12.57
C LYS A 210 33.50 -13.62 12.16
N ASN A 211 32.93 -12.75 12.99
CA ASN A 211 31.70 -12.04 12.68
C ASN A 211 31.89 -11.38 11.32
N LYS A 212 31.13 -11.82 10.32
CA LYS A 212 31.22 -11.26 8.97
C LYS A 212 30.86 -9.76 9.04
N PRO A 213 31.49 -8.90 8.22
CA PRO A 213 31.24 -7.47 8.23
C PRO A 213 29.88 -7.10 7.62
N TYR A 214 29.00 -8.07 7.33
CA TYR A 214 27.69 -7.84 6.73
C TYR A 214 26.65 -8.82 7.27
N TYR A 215 25.41 -8.36 7.32
CA TYR A 215 24.21 -9.13 7.59
C TYR A 215 23.44 -9.36 6.28
N CYS A 216 22.82 -10.52 6.11
CA CYS A 216 22.00 -10.84 4.95
C CYS A 216 20.81 -11.70 5.37
N ASP A 217 19.59 -11.26 5.05
CA ASP A 217 18.43 -12.15 5.05
C ASP A 217 18.46 -13.03 3.79
N ARG A 218 18.97 -14.25 3.97
CA ARG A 218 19.13 -15.21 2.87
C ARG A 218 17.81 -15.50 2.16
N THR A 219 16.71 -15.67 2.88
CA THR A 219 15.44 -16.09 2.26
C THR A 219 14.87 -14.94 1.46
N LEU A 220 14.85 -13.73 2.03
CA LEU A 220 14.37 -12.54 1.34
C LEU A 220 15.20 -12.22 0.10
N PHE A 221 16.54 -12.24 0.22
CA PHE A 221 17.45 -11.97 -0.90
C PHE A 221 17.28 -12.99 -2.03
N LEU A 222 17.22 -14.29 -1.71
CA LEU A 222 17.05 -15.33 -2.74
C LEU A 222 15.66 -15.30 -3.38
N SER A 223 14.63 -14.87 -2.64
CA SER A 223 13.30 -14.63 -3.19
C SER A 223 13.29 -13.45 -4.15
N LEU A 224 14.01 -12.37 -3.83
CA LEU A 224 14.17 -11.22 -4.73
C LEU A 224 14.86 -11.61 -6.04
N VAL A 225 15.95 -12.38 -5.95
CA VAL A 225 16.67 -12.88 -7.12
C VAL A 225 15.80 -13.83 -7.95
N PHE A 226 14.95 -14.63 -7.30
CA PHE A 226 14.00 -15.51 -7.99
C PHE A 226 12.99 -14.70 -8.79
N ASP A 227 12.37 -13.71 -8.15
CA ASP A 227 11.40 -12.83 -8.79
C ASP A 227 12.06 -12.08 -9.96
N ALA A 228 13.27 -11.54 -9.77
CA ALA A 228 14.02 -10.86 -10.83
C ALA A 228 14.31 -11.77 -12.04
N LYS A 229 14.61 -13.06 -11.79
CA LYS A 229 14.80 -14.06 -12.86
C LYS A 229 13.48 -14.33 -13.58
N VAL A 230 12.41 -14.60 -12.84
CA VAL A 230 11.09 -14.94 -13.41
C VAL A 230 10.50 -13.77 -14.19
N THR A 231 10.72 -12.53 -13.74
CA THR A 231 10.21 -11.33 -14.40
C THR A 231 11.20 -10.71 -15.38
N SER A 232 12.27 -11.41 -15.74
CA SER A 232 13.29 -10.91 -16.69
C SER A 232 12.72 -10.64 -18.09
N TRP A 233 11.66 -11.36 -18.47
CA TRP A 233 10.93 -11.13 -19.72
C TRP A 233 10.29 -9.75 -19.79
N PHE A 234 9.99 -9.11 -18.66
CA PHE A 234 9.27 -7.83 -18.61
C PHE A 234 9.99 -6.74 -19.41
N ASN A 235 11.32 -6.71 -19.36
CA ASN A 235 12.13 -5.70 -20.04
C ASN A 235 12.22 -5.91 -21.57
N LYS A 236 11.89 -7.10 -22.08
CA LYS A 236 12.11 -7.49 -23.49
C LYS A 236 10.79 -7.78 -24.23
N ASN A 237 9.86 -8.48 -23.58
CA ASN A 237 8.65 -9.02 -24.21
C ASN A 237 7.43 -8.10 -24.12
N VAL A 238 7.36 -7.18 -23.16
CA VAL A 238 6.18 -6.30 -23.05
C VAL A 238 6.09 -5.38 -24.27
N SER A 239 7.22 -4.88 -24.79
CA SER A 239 7.29 -4.19 -26.08
C SER A 239 6.74 -5.01 -27.26
N ALA A 240 6.95 -6.33 -27.24
CA ALA A 240 6.57 -7.25 -28.31
C ALA A 240 5.10 -7.70 -28.22
N ALA A 241 4.62 -8.08 -27.03
CA ALA A 241 3.21 -8.42 -26.80
C ALA A 241 2.30 -7.20 -27.02
N SER A 242 2.80 -6.02 -26.70
CA SER A 242 2.10 -4.77 -26.95
C SER A 242 2.24 -4.28 -28.40
N ALA A 243 3.03 -4.95 -29.24
CA ALA A 243 3.13 -4.72 -30.68
C ALA A 243 2.18 -5.61 -31.51
N GLU A 244 1.45 -6.53 -30.88
CA GLU A 244 0.30 -7.20 -31.50
C GLU A 244 -0.79 -6.16 -31.83
N ASP A 245 -1.60 -6.42 -32.85
CA ASP A 245 -2.58 -5.45 -33.38
C ASP A 245 -3.50 -4.87 -32.29
N LYS A 246 -3.98 -5.72 -31.37
CA LYS A 246 -4.81 -5.28 -30.23
C LYS A 246 -4.04 -4.43 -29.22
N GLY A 247 -2.77 -4.75 -28.99
CA GLY A 247 -1.90 -3.99 -28.08
C GLY A 247 -1.55 -2.61 -28.64
N ASN A 248 -1.28 -2.53 -29.94
CA ASN A 248 -1.04 -1.26 -30.63
C ASN A 248 -2.31 -0.41 -30.71
N GLU A 249 -3.47 -1.01 -30.99
CA GLU A 249 -4.75 -0.32 -30.93
C GLU A 249 -4.97 0.27 -29.53
N PHE A 250 -4.77 -0.51 -28.48
CA PHE A 250 -4.93 -0.04 -27.10
C PHE A 250 -4.00 1.14 -26.77
N LYS A 251 -2.70 1.03 -27.12
CA LYS A 251 -1.73 2.11 -26.92
C LYS A 251 -2.17 3.40 -27.58
N GLN A 252 -2.53 3.32 -28.86
CA GLN A 252 -2.89 4.49 -29.66
C GLN A 252 -4.22 5.09 -29.21
N ARG A 253 -5.18 4.24 -28.85
CA ARG A 253 -6.53 4.66 -28.49
C ARG A 253 -6.61 5.28 -27.09
N PHE A 254 -5.87 4.73 -26.13
CA PHE A 254 -5.95 5.13 -24.72
C PHE A 254 -4.77 5.95 -24.22
N GLY A 255 -3.74 6.16 -25.05
CA GLY A 255 -2.54 6.89 -24.64
C GLY A 255 -1.83 6.18 -23.48
N LEU A 256 -1.45 4.91 -23.69
CA LEU A 256 -0.69 4.14 -22.71
C LEU A 256 0.65 4.85 -22.43
N THR A 257 0.91 5.16 -21.16
CA THR A 257 2.11 5.92 -20.73
C THR A 257 3.13 5.04 -20.03
N LEU A 258 2.68 4.10 -19.19
CA LEU A 258 3.56 3.27 -18.39
C LEU A 258 2.88 1.93 -18.09
N VAL A 259 3.66 0.85 -18.09
CA VAL A 259 3.25 -0.45 -17.54
C VAL A 259 4.17 -0.80 -16.38
N PHE A 260 3.65 -1.46 -15.37
CA PHE A 260 4.42 -1.82 -14.18
C PHE A 260 4.05 -3.19 -13.64
N LEU A 261 4.98 -3.74 -12.87
CA LEU A 261 4.84 -4.99 -12.15
C LEU A 261 5.55 -4.83 -10.81
N ALA A 262 4.89 -5.20 -9.71
CA ALA A 262 5.53 -5.33 -8.41
C ALA A 262 5.31 -6.72 -7.83
N THR A 263 6.34 -7.28 -7.19
CA THR A 263 6.31 -8.62 -6.62
C THR A 263 6.37 -8.60 -5.10
N ARG A 264 6.00 -9.74 -4.50
CA ARG A 264 6.02 -9.94 -3.04
C ARG A 264 7.40 -9.76 -2.39
N SER A 265 8.49 -9.87 -3.13
CA SER A 265 9.85 -9.72 -2.59
C SER A 265 10.32 -8.26 -2.53
N GLY A 266 9.46 -7.30 -2.88
CA GLY A 266 9.78 -5.88 -2.87
C GLY A 266 10.33 -5.36 -4.20
N LEU A 267 10.38 -6.18 -5.25
CA LEU A 267 10.80 -5.76 -6.60
C LEU A 267 9.66 -5.04 -7.32
N THR A 268 9.94 -3.84 -7.83
CA THR A 268 9.07 -3.11 -8.77
C THR A 268 9.81 -2.92 -10.09
N ARG A 269 9.16 -3.21 -11.22
CA ARG A 269 9.63 -2.94 -12.58
C ARG A 269 8.63 -2.07 -13.31
N TRP A 270 9.11 -1.20 -14.19
CA TRP A 270 8.25 -0.41 -15.07
C TRP A 270 8.82 -0.29 -16.47
N GLN A 271 7.98 0.06 -17.42
CA GLN A 271 8.37 0.42 -18.76
C GLN A 271 7.54 1.61 -19.23
N ASP A 272 8.22 2.66 -19.66
CA ASP A 272 7.63 3.86 -20.23
C ASP A 272 7.31 3.65 -21.72
N PHE A 273 6.16 4.16 -22.14
CA PHE A 273 5.74 4.24 -23.54
C PHE A 273 5.74 5.69 -23.97
N PRO A 274 6.55 6.07 -24.97
CA PRO A 274 6.55 7.42 -25.49
C PRO A 274 5.28 7.63 -26.33
N TYR A 275 4.31 8.35 -25.79
CA TYR A 275 3.20 8.91 -26.55
C TYR A 275 3.30 10.43 -26.48
N SER A 276 3.92 11.01 -27.50
CA SER A 276 4.15 12.45 -27.70
C SER A 276 5.26 13.08 -26.84
N SER A 277 6.30 13.47 -27.56
CA SER A 277 7.40 14.34 -27.20
C SER A 277 6.92 15.74 -26.82
N THR A 278 6.86 16.04 -25.53
CA THR A 278 7.18 17.34 -24.89
C THR A 278 7.13 17.14 -23.37
N ARG A 279 7.94 16.22 -22.82
CA ARG A 279 8.34 16.41 -21.41
C ARG A 279 9.38 17.51 -21.44
N ASP A 280 8.95 18.75 -21.23
CA ASP A 280 9.87 19.80 -20.84
C ASP A 280 10.59 19.29 -19.60
N GLU A 281 11.90 19.10 -19.71
CA GLU A 281 12.79 18.68 -18.61
C GLU A 281 12.79 19.69 -17.43
N GLY A 282 11.98 20.76 -17.51
CA GLY A 282 11.79 21.78 -16.49
C GLY A 282 10.53 21.62 -15.61
N ALA A 283 9.62 20.69 -15.90
CA ALA A 283 8.47 20.43 -15.01
C ALA A 283 8.85 19.40 -13.93
N SER A 284 8.90 19.87 -12.68
CA SER A 284 9.21 19.14 -11.44
C SER A 284 8.20 18.03 -11.09
N ASN A 285 7.79 17.18 -12.03
CA ASN A 285 6.87 16.09 -11.76
C ASN A 285 7.66 14.83 -11.37
N LEU A 286 7.38 14.31 -10.17
CA LEU A 286 7.97 13.06 -9.68
C LEU A 286 7.59 11.91 -10.61
N HIS A 287 8.57 11.11 -11.02
CA HIS A 287 8.32 9.97 -11.90
C HIS A 287 7.64 8.82 -11.12
N PHE A 288 6.98 7.89 -11.82
CA PHE A 288 6.37 6.70 -11.20
C PHE A 288 7.32 5.98 -10.23
N LYS A 289 8.59 5.82 -10.62
CA LYS A 289 9.62 5.15 -9.82
C LYS A 289 9.95 5.85 -8.50
N ASP A 290 9.72 7.16 -8.42
CA ASP A 290 10.05 8.00 -7.26
C ASP A 290 8.90 7.97 -6.24
N ILE A 291 7.67 7.72 -6.72
CA ILE A 291 6.45 7.65 -5.90
C ILE A 291 6.14 6.19 -5.49
N HIS A 292 6.29 5.24 -6.42
CA HIS A 292 5.84 3.85 -6.27
C HIS A 292 6.99 2.84 -6.18
N ASN A 293 7.77 2.94 -5.12
CA ASN A 293 8.93 2.06 -4.86
C ASN A 293 8.75 1.10 -3.68
N LYS A 294 7.55 1.00 -3.10
CA LYS A 294 7.28 0.19 -1.90
C LYS A 294 6.56 -1.13 -2.17
N ALA A 295 6.37 -1.50 -3.43
CA ALA A 295 5.81 -2.79 -3.85
C ALA A 295 4.55 -3.20 -3.05
N ILE A 296 4.64 -4.19 -2.15
CA ILE A 296 3.49 -4.70 -1.38
C ILE A 296 2.85 -3.66 -0.45
N ASP A 297 3.58 -2.59 -0.12
CA ASP A 297 3.10 -1.54 0.76
C ASP A 297 2.30 -0.45 0.05
N GLU A 298 2.30 -0.46 -1.28
CA GLU A 298 1.55 0.46 -2.13
C GLU A 298 0.04 0.25 -1.99
N VAL A 299 -0.72 1.35 -2.00
CA VAL A 299 -2.19 1.30 -1.88
C VAL A 299 -2.82 0.54 -3.04
N TRP A 300 -2.36 0.77 -4.27
CA TRP A 300 -2.86 0.05 -5.45
C TRP A 300 -2.56 -1.45 -5.36
N TYR A 301 -1.43 -1.85 -4.77
CA TYR A 301 -1.09 -3.26 -4.58
C TYR A 301 -2.05 -3.89 -3.58
N LYS A 302 -2.20 -3.27 -2.40
CA LYS A 302 -3.09 -3.71 -1.32
C LYS A 302 -4.53 -3.86 -1.78
N ARG A 303 -5.04 -2.89 -2.56
CA ARG A 303 -6.41 -2.90 -3.12
C ARG A 303 -6.57 -3.98 -4.19
N ALA A 304 -5.61 -4.13 -5.10
CA ALA A 304 -5.69 -5.11 -6.17
C ALA A 304 -5.73 -6.54 -5.63
N VAL A 305 -4.95 -6.84 -4.59
CA VAL A 305 -4.95 -8.17 -3.96
C VAL A 305 -6.31 -8.51 -3.36
N GLU A 306 -6.96 -7.57 -2.69
CA GLU A 306 -8.28 -7.84 -2.13
C GLU A 306 -9.34 -8.02 -3.20
N GLN A 307 -9.40 -7.11 -4.18
CA GLN A 307 -10.43 -7.15 -5.22
C GLN A 307 -10.31 -8.40 -6.09
N ASN A 308 -9.09 -8.88 -6.33
CA ASN A 308 -8.86 -10.12 -7.06
C ASN A 308 -9.35 -11.37 -6.32
N TYR A 309 -9.41 -11.34 -4.98
CA TYR A 309 -9.97 -12.45 -4.23
C TYR A 309 -11.46 -12.61 -4.47
N GLU A 310 -12.20 -11.50 -4.60
CA GLU A 310 -13.62 -11.52 -4.96
C GLU A 310 -13.82 -11.93 -6.42
N ASP A 311 -13.01 -11.38 -7.32
CA ASP A 311 -13.13 -11.61 -8.76
C ASP A 311 -11.76 -11.45 -9.45
N PRO A 312 -11.15 -12.54 -9.93
CA PRO A 312 -9.82 -12.51 -10.52
C PRO A 312 -9.68 -11.59 -11.75
N GLU A 313 -10.77 -11.32 -12.46
CA GLU A 313 -10.77 -10.53 -13.69
C GLU A 313 -10.90 -9.02 -13.43
N ARG A 314 -11.19 -8.61 -12.18
CA ARG A 314 -11.39 -7.19 -11.85
C ARG A 314 -10.08 -6.41 -11.80
N PHE A 315 -10.07 -5.29 -12.49
CA PHE A 315 -9.06 -4.26 -12.35
C PHE A 315 -9.50 -3.21 -11.34
N VAL A 316 -8.56 -2.77 -10.51
CA VAL A 316 -8.73 -1.61 -9.64
C VAL A 316 -8.27 -0.38 -10.39
N TYR A 317 -9.21 0.54 -10.64
CA TYR A 317 -8.93 1.83 -11.25
C TYR A 317 -8.79 2.91 -10.18
N SER A 318 -7.81 3.80 -10.37
CA SER A 318 -7.60 4.96 -9.49
C SER A 318 -7.10 6.15 -10.30
N VAL A 319 -7.58 7.33 -9.92
CA VAL A 319 -7.08 8.63 -10.35
C VAL A 319 -6.53 9.39 -9.13
N PRO A 320 -5.63 10.37 -9.33
CA PRO A 320 -5.21 11.26 -8.27
C PRO A 320 -6.43 12.00 -7.66
N PHE A 321 -6.33 12.36 -6.38
CA PHE A 321 -7.40 13.08 -5.71
C PHE A 321 -7.45 14.54 -6.19
N ASN A 322 -8.66 15.10 -6.27
CA ASN A 322 -8.91 16.50 -6.60
C ASN A 322 -8.25 16.98 -7.92
N SER A 323 -8.04 16.07 -8.88
CA SER A 323 -7.42 16.37 -10.18
C SER A 323 -8.13 17.44 -11.00
N GLY A 324 -9.38 17.77 -10.66
CA GLY A 324 -10.19 18.71 -11.41
C GLY A 324 -9.99 20.21 -11.16
N ILE A 325 -9.32 20.62 -10.07
CA ILE A 325 -9.12 22.06 -9.75
C ILE A 325 -7.76 22.58 -10.23
N LEU A 326 -7.76 23.86 -10.67
CA LEU A 326 -6.57 24.70 -10.86
C LEU A 326 -5.92 24.92 -9.47
N GLY A 327 -4.93 24.11 -9.11
CA GLY A 327 -4.34 24.06 -7.77
C GLY A 327 -4.09 22.66 -7.21
N SER A 328 -4.44 21.60 -7.95
CA SER A 328 -3.86 20.27 -7.73
C SER A 328 -2.35 20.31 -7.93
N GLU A 329 -1.60 19.46 -7.22
CA GLU A 329 -0.18 19.17 -7.51
C GLU A 329 0.04 18.69 -8.96
N VAL A 330 -1.04 18.34 -9.66
CA VAL A 330 -1.08 18.13 -11.12
C VAL A 330 -1.27 19.49 -11.80
N LEU A 331 -0.15 20.12 -12.17
CA LEU A 331 -0.09 21.44 -12.81
C LEU A 331 -0.81 21.49 -14.17
N ASP A 332 -1.00 20.35 -14.85
CA ASP A 332 -1.69 20.26 -16.13
C ASP A 332 -2.87 19.28 -16.11
N ARG A 333 -4.09 19.83 -16.25
CA ARG A 333 -5.35 19.05 -16.33
C ARG A 333 -5.32 17.96 -17.41
N ASN A 334 -4.49 18.15 -18.45
CA ASN A 334 -4.34 17.21 -19.57
C ASN A 334 -3.36 16.06 -19.31
N GLU A 335 -2.62 16.08 -18.20
CA GLU A 335 -1.64 15.02 -17.83
C GLU A 335 -2.17 14.05 -16.77
N THR A 336 -3.43 14.15 -16.37
CA THR A 336 -4.00 13.22 -15.39
C THR A 336 -3.93 11.79 -15.92
N LEU A 337 -3.31 10.90 -15.15
CA LEU A 337 -3.18 9.49 -15.48
C LEU A 337 -4.19 8.66 -14.69
N VAL A 338 -4.80 7.69 -15.38
CA VAL A 338 -5.58 6.64 -14.74
C VAL A 338 -4.65 5.46 -14.50
N THR A 339 -4.57 5.00 -13.26
CA THR A 339 -3.84 3.77 -12.89
C THR A 339 -4.82 2.61 -12.81
N ALA A 340 -4.57 1.54 -13.56
CA ALA A 340 -5.28 0.28 -13.48
C ALA A 340 -4.34 -0.80 -12.94
N ALA A 341 -4.77 -1.56 -11.93
CA ALA A 341 -3.97 -2.63 -11.32
C ALA A 341 -4.79 -3.91 -11.12
N ASN A 342 -4.16 -5.07 -11.30
CA ASN A 342 -4.74 -6.39 -11.06
C ASN A 342 -3.70 -7.31 -10.42
N ALA A 343 -4.13 -8.11 -9.44
CA ALA A 343 -3.25 -9.01 -8.70
C ALA A 343 -3.11 -10.37 -9.37
N ILE A 344 -1.92 -10.94 -9.27
CA ILE A 344 -1.60 -12.29 -9.72
C ILE A 344 -1.47 -13.18 -8.50
N PHE A 345 -2.30 -14.21 -8.45
CA PHE A 345 -2.24 -15.24 -7.43
C PHE A 345 -1.63 -16.52 -8.00
N VAL A 346 -0.92 -17.25 -7.13
CA VAL A 346 -0.44 -18.60 -7.42
C VAL A 346 -1.28 -19.57 -6.61
N GLU A 347 -1.76 -20.60 -7.29
CA GLU A 347 -2.61 -21.65 -6.73
C GLU A 347 -1.85 -22.99 -6.74
N ASN A 348 -1.97 -23.75 -5.67
CA ASN A 348 -1.42 -25.10 -5.53
C ASN A 348 -2.41 -25.96 -4.72
N GLY A 349 -3.27 -26.68 -5.45
CA GLY A 349 -4.44 -27.34 -4.87
C GLY A 349 -5.38 -26.29 -4.24
N ASP A 350 -5.80 -26.52 -3.00
CA ASP A 350 -6.68 -25.60 -2.27
C ASP A 350 -5.95 -24.38 -1.67
N LYS A 351 -4.65 -24.24 -1.93
CA LYS A 351 -3.84 -23.13 -1.40
C LYS A 351 -3.69 -22.04 -2.44
N LYS A 352 -3.98 -20.81 -2.05
CA LYS A 352 -3.89 -19.62 -2.89
C LYS A 352 -3.12 -18.52 -2.17
N ALA A 353 -2.19 -17.86 -2.86
CA ALA A 353 -1.37 -16.78 -2.29
C ALA A 353 -1.04 -15.71 -3.35
N PRO A 354 -1.01 -14.41 -2.97
CA PRO A 354 -0.64 -13.34 -3.88
C PRO A 354 0.87 -13.40 -4.18
N ALA A 355 1.22 -13.31 -5.46
CA ALA A 355 2.60 -13.38 -5.93
C ALA A 355 3.11 -12.03 -6.44
N ALA A 356 2.27 -11.32 -7.20
CA ALA A 356 2.61 -10.05 -7.81
C ALA A 356 1.34 -9.23 -8.09
N VAL A 357 1.52 -7.95 -8.41
CA VAL A 357 0.49 -7.09 -8.97
C VAL A 357 1.05 -6.45 -10.23
N VAL A 358 0.26 -6.50 -11.30
CA VAL A 358 0.59 -5.86 -12.58
C VAL A 358 -0.38 -4.72 -12.83
N GLY A 359 0.05 -3.74 -13.58
CA GLY A 359 -0.80 -2.62 -13.90
C GLY A 359 -0.23 -1.73 -14.99
N PHE A 360 -1.00 -0.72 -15.32
CA PHE A 360 -0.64 0.25 -16.33
C PHE A 360 -1.28 1.60 -16.05
N GLN A 361 -0.63 2.64 -16.58
CA GLN A 361 -1.07 4.03 -16.52
C GLN A 361 -1.32 4.54 -17.93
N PHE A 362 -2.45 5.22 -18.12
CA PHE A 362 -2.85 5.74 -19.42
C PHE A 362 -3.57 7.08 -19.24
N GLN A 363 -3.69 7.83 -20.33
CA GLN A 363 -4.23 9.19 -20.29
C GLN A 363 -5.71 9.18 -19.93
N HIS A 364 -6.08 9.96 -18.90
CA HIS A 364 -7.47 10.18 -18.53
C HIS A 364 -8.28 10.79 -19.68
N SER A 365 -7.68 11.70 -20.44
CA SER A 365 -8.32 12.37 -21.58
C SER A 365 -8.83 11.40 -22.63
N ALA A 366 -8.09 10.33 -22.93
CA ALA A 366 -8.48 9.31 -23.89
C ALA A 366 -9.66 8.45 -23.37
N LEU A 367 -9.63 8.10 -22.08
CA LEU A 367 -10.74 7.40 -21.43
C LEU A 367 -12.00 8.25 -21.37
N HIS A 368 -11.85 9.55 -21.08
CA HIS A 368 -12.92 10.53 -21.07
C HIS A 368 -13.56 10.68 -22.45
N ASN A 369 -12.75 10.78 -23.51
CA ASN A 369 -13.26 10.83 -24.89
C ASN A 369 -14.07 9.58 -25.27
N LEU A 370 -13.62 8.40 -24.85
CA LEU A 370 -14.38 7.16 -25.04
C LEU A 370 -15.70 7.21 -24.27
N PHE A 371 -15.66 7.63 -23.02
CA PHE A 371 -16.83 7.78 -22.17
C PHE A 371 -17.87 8.71 -22.79
N ILE A 372 -17.47 9.91 -23.25
CA ILE A 372 -18.34 10.85 -23.95
C ILE A 372 -18.94 10.23 -25.21
N ASN A 373 -18.11 9.58 -26.04
CA ASN A 373 -18.60 8.95 -27.26
C ASN A 373 -19.68 7.89 -26.97
N ILE A 374 -19.44 7.00 -26.00
CA ILE A 374 -20.42 5.97 -25.61
C ILE A 374 -21.69 6.62 -25.06
N THR A 375 -21.54 7.54 -24.11
CA THR A 375 -22.66 8.11 -23.35
C THR A 375 -23.50 9.12 -24.13
N HIS A 376 -22.94 9.73 -25.17
CA HIS A 376 -23.66 10.62 -26.09
C HIS A 376 -24.23 9.84 -27.29
N SER A 377 -23.71 8.64 -27.56
CA SER A 377 -24.22 7.79 -28.65
C SER A 377 -25.55 7.15 -28.28
N CYS A 378 -26.42 7.04 -29.28
CA CYS A 378 -27.76 6.47 -29.15
C CYS A 378 -27.92 5.41 -30.25
N PRO A 379 -27.55 4.14 -29.98
CA PRO A 379 -27.56 3.09 -31.00
C PRO A 379 -28.99 2.76 -31.42
N THR A 380 -29.35 3.03 -32.67
CA THR A 380 -30.67 2.73 -33.25
C THR A 380 -30.91 1.23 -33.51
N THR A 381 -29.90 0.38 -33.27
CA THR A 381 -29.89 -1.05 -33.62
C THR A 381 -30.42 -1.98 -32.51
N ILE A 382 -30.64 -1.49 -31.28
CA ILE A 382 -31.17 -2.30 -30.17
C ILE A 382 -32.64 -1.93 -29.94
N GLY A 383 -33.52 -2.25 -30.89
CA GLY A 383 -34.99 -2.43 -30.74
C GLY A 383 -35.82 -1.38 -29.97
N GLY A 384 -35.24 -0.26 -29.57
CA GLY A 384 -35.79 0.72 -28.66
C GLY A 384 -35.65 2.10 -29.24
N ASN A 385 -36.70 2.90 -29.11
CA ASN A 385 -36.73 4.31 -29.52
C ASN A 385 -35.84 5.15 -28.61
N CYS A 386 -34.52 4.97 -28.67
CA CYS A 386 -33.57 5.83 -27.99
C CYS A 386 -33.69 7.23 -28.62
N LYS A 387 -34.06 8.23 -27.81
CA LYS A 387 -34.12 9.63 -28.23
C LYS A 387 -32.81 10.33 -27.87
N PRO A 388 -32.31 11.28 -28.67
CA PRO A 388 -31.13 12.07 -28.32
C PRO A 388 -31.24 12.81 -26.97
N THR A 389 -32.46 13.05 -26.47
CA THR A 389 -32.73 13.65 -25.14
C THR A 389 -32.60 12.65 -23.98
N GLN A 390 -32.24 11.39 -24.26
CA GLN A 390 -32.04 10.32 -23.28
C GLN A 390 -30.56 9.92 -23.20
N THR A 391 -29.67 10.76 -23.70
CA THR A 391 -28.22 10.58 -23.61
C THR A 391 -27.64 11.59 -22.65
N CYS A 392 -26.42 11.33 -22.20
CA CYS A 392 -25.67 12.24 -21.34
C CYS A 392 -25.18 13.48 -22.11
N GLY A 393 -25.35 13.51 -23.44
CA GLY A 393 -25.13 14.71 -24.25
C GLY A 393 -26.30 15.69 -24.24
N SER A 394 -27.36 15.41 -23.47
CA SER A 394 -28.50 16.29 -23.31
C SER A 394 -28.56 16.84 -21.89
N ASP A 395 -29.15 18.02 -21.71
CA ASP A 395 -29.29 18.66 -20.39
C ASP A 395 -30.19 17.87 -19.40
N SER A 396 -30.72 16.72 -19.81
CA SER A 396 -31.63 15.89 -19.02
C SER A 396 -30.91 14.84 -18.17
N PHE A 397 -29.67 14.46 -18.53
CA PHE A 397 -28.92 13.42 -17.85
C PHE A 397 -27.48 13.85 -17.63
N GLU A 398 -26.92 13.52 -16.46
CA GLU A 398 -25.49 13.64 -16.20
C GLU A 398 -24.93 12.26 -15.88
N CYS A 399 -23.84 11.90 -16.53
CA CYS A 399 -23.27 10.57 -16.39
C CYS A 399 -21.93 10.57 -15.66
N TYR A 400 -21.74 9.54 -14.84
CA TYR A 400 -20.57 9.39 -13.97
C TYR A 400 -20.10 7.94 -13.98
N VAL A 401 -18.78 7.74 -13.84
CA VAL A 401 -18.16 6.45 -13.52
C VAL A 401 -17.46 6.57 -12.19
N LEU A 402 -17.86 5.74 -11.24
CA LEU A 402 -17.40 5.78 -9.86
C LEU A 402 -16.55 4.55 -9.54
N ASP A 403 -15.54 4.70 -8.69
CA ASP A 403 -14.80 3.56 -8.13
C ASP A 403 -15.60 2.88 -7.00
N SER A 404 -15.06 1.78 -6.45
CA SER A 404 -15.69 1.03 -5.36
C SER A 404 -15.87 1.81 -4.06
N ASN A 405 -15.24 2.99 -3.93
CA ASN A 405 -15.36 3.89 -2.79
C ASN A 405 -16.08 5.20 -3.17
N ALA A 406 -16.80 5.20 -4.30
CA ALA A 406 -17.56 6.33 -4.83
C ALA A 406 -16.72 7.59 -5.15
N TYR A 407 -15.44 7.41 -5.49
CA TYR A 407 -14.65 8.47 -6.12
C TYR A 407 -14.91 8.52 -7.62
N ILE A 408 -15.07 9.72 -8.15
CA ILE A 408 -15.37 9.95 -9.56
C ILE A 408 -14.11 9.69 -10.39
N ILE A 409 -14.17 8.70 -11.27
CA ILE A 409 -13.14 8.41 -12.26
C ILE A 409 -13.43 9.18 -13.56
N LEU A 410 -14.69 9.20 -14.00
CA LEU A 410 -15.13 9.90 -15.21
C LEU A 410 -16.45 10.63 -14.97
N SER A 411 -16.60 11.76 -15.65
CA SER A 411 -17.79 12.58 -15.71
C SER A 411 -17.70 13.49 -16.93
N GLU A 412 -18.82 14.05 -17.38
CA GLU A 412 -18.80 15.06 -18.46
C GLU A 412 -17.91 16.25 -18.11
N ASN A 413 -18.10 16.81 -16.92
CA ASN A 413 -17.20 17.82 -16.37
C ASN A 413 -15.94 17.16 -15.81
N LYS A 414 -14.79 17.37 -16.47
CA LYS A 414 -13.48 16.86 -16.03
C LYS A 414 -13.08 17.38 -14.64
N GLU A 415 -13.64 18.50 -14.18
CA GLU A 415 -13.36 19.08 -12.87
C GLU A 415 -13.85 18.23 -11.70
N HIS A 416 -14.74 17.27 -11.92
CA HIS A 416 -15.18 16.36 -10.87
C HIS A 416 -14.22 15.17 -10.66
N THR A 417 -13.23 14.98 -11.55
CA THR A 417 -12.30 13.84 -11.47
C THR A 417 -11.55 13.83 -10.14
N GLY A 418 -11.58 12.69 -9.45
CA GLY A 418 -10.89 12.49 -8.18
C GLY A 418 -11.62 13.03 -6.95
N TYR A 419 -12.82 13.61 -7.10
CA TYR A 419 -13.68 14.01 -5.98
C TYR A 419 -14.54 12.85 -5.49
N PHE A 420 -14.94 12.91 -4.22
CA PHE A 420 -15.95 12.03 -3.68
C PHE A 420 -17.32 12.40 -4.27
N PHE A 421 -18.06 11.43 -4.80
CA PHE A 421 -19.32 11.69 -5.48
C PHE A 421 -20.36 12.38 -4.57
N GLY A 422 -20.36 12.07 -3.28
CA GLY A 422 -21.26 12.71 -2.31
C GLY A 422 -20.99 14.21 -2.09
N GLU A 423 -19.78 14.71 -2.38
CA GLU A 423 -19.48 16.15 -2.34
C GLU A 423 -20.05 16.89 -3.55
N VAL A 424 -20.13 16.21 -4.70
CA VAL A 424 -20.63 16.78 -5.97
C VAL A 424 -22.15 16.60 -6.12
N ARG A 425 -22.66 15.41 -5.77
CA ARG A 425 -24.06 14.98 -5.93
C ARG A 425 -24.56 14.25 -4.67
N GLY A 426 -24.56 14.97 -3.54
CA GLY A 426 -24.91 14.41 -2.22
C GLY A 426 -26.26 13.69 -2.15
N TYR A 427 -27.33 14.27 -2.72
CA TYR A 427 -28.66 13.64 -2.71
C TYR A 427 -28.69 12.30 -3.46
N VAL A 428 -28.02 12.20 -4.62
CA VAL A 428 -27.94 10.95 -5.37
C VAL A 428 -27.11 9.93 -4.61
N MET A 429 -26.02 10.34 -3.97
CA MET A 429 -25.21 9.45 -3.14
C MET A 429 -26.01 8.88 -1.95
N GLU A 430 -26.83 9.70 -1.29
CA GLU A 430 -27.74 9.24 -0.24
C GLU A 430 -28.72 8.18 -0.76
N GLN A 431 -29.28 8.40 -1.96
CA GLN A 431 -30.20 7.45 -2.59
C GLN A 431 -29.49 6.13 -2.96
N LEU A 432 -28.27 6.19 -3.49
CA LEU A 432 -27.45 5.00 -3.76
C LEU A 432 -27.14 4.20 -2.49
N VAL A 433 -27.02 4.87 -1.34
CA VAL A 433 -26.90 4.20 -0.04
C VAL A 433 -28.23 3.59 0.39
N ALA A 434 -29.34 4.31 0.23
CA ALA A 434 -30.69 3.81 0.55
C ALA A 434 -31.08 2.58 -0.29
N GLU A 435 -30.63 2.52 -1.54
CA GLU A 435 -30.86 1.42 -2.48
C GLU A 435 -29.84 0.27 -2.34
N ASN A 436 -28.92 0.36 -1.37
CA ASN A 436 -27.86 -0.63 -1.11
C ASN A 436 -26.86 -0.84 -2.28
N VAL A 437 -26.70 0.16 -3.15
CA VAL A 437 -25.62 0.16 -4.15
C VAL A 437 -24.27 0.46 -3.47
N TYR A 438 -24.26 1.43 -2.55
CA TYR A 438 -23.13 1.71 -1.68
C TYR A 438 -23.52 1.52 -0.22
N ARG A 439 -22.51 1.26 0.62
CA ARG A 439 -22.70 1.22 2.07
C ARG A 439 -21.97 2.38 2.73
N ARG A 440 -22.68 3.13 3.58
CA ARG A 440 -22.05 4.12 4.44
C ARG A 440 -21.18 3.43 5.50
N VAL A 441 -19.92 3.85 5.58
CA VAL A 441 -18.96 3.36 6.56
C VAL A 441 -18.38 4.56 7.31
N HIS A 442 -18.59 4.58 8.63
CA HIS A 442 -17.96 5.57 9.50
C HIS A 442 -16.59 5.09 9.95
N ILE A 443 -15.58 5.95 9.77
CA ILE A 443 -14.22 5.81 10.29
C ILE A 443 -13.97 6.97 11.26
N TYR A 444 -13.33 6.68 12.39
CA TYR A 444 -12.99 7.66 13.40
C TYR A 444 -11.47 7.76 13.51
N ASP A 445 -10.91 8.96 13.30
CA ASP A 445 -9.48 9.23 13.47
C ASP A 445 -9.22 9.82 14.87
N TYR A 446 -8.90 8.97 15.84
CA TYR A 446 -8.55 9.41 17.19
C TYR A 446 -7.16 10.07 17.29
N GLN A 447 -6.37 10.04 16.22
CA GLN A 447 -5.06 10.70 16.15
C GLN A 447 -5.08 11.95 15.26
N GLY A 448 -6.27 12.39 14.80
CA GLY A 448 -6.43 13.59 14.00
C GLY A 448 -6.03 14.85 14.76
N VAL A 449 -5.50 15.85 14.04
CA VAL A 449 -5.18 17.17 14.60
C VAL A 449 -6.14 18.19 13.98
N CYS A 450 -6.86 18.91 14.83
CA CYS A 450 -7.73 20.00 14.42
C CYS A 450 -7.19 21.32 14.95
N PHE A 451 -7.09 22.32 14.08
CA PHE A 451 -6.73 23.68 14.49
C PHE A 451 -7.99 24.41 14.94
N ILE A 452 -7.93 25.03 16.12
CA ILE A 452 -8.98 25.97 16.55
C ILE A 452 -8.74 27.26 15.76
N SER A 453 -9.71 27.68 14.96
CA SER A 453 -9.61 28.96 14.26
C SER A 453 -9.66 30.11 15.28
N GLU A 454 -8.70 31.03 15.20
CA GLU A 454 -8.61 32.21 16.10
C GLU A 454 -9.83 33.14 15.99
N ASN A 455 -10.70 32.93 15.00
CA ASN A 455 -11.94 33.70 14.80
C ASN A 455 -13.10 33.27 15.72
N GLN A 456 -12.96 32.20 16.50
CA GLN A 456 -13.80 32.02 17.69
C GLN A 456 -13.14 32.79 18.82
N GLY A 457 -13.47 34.08 18.90
CA GLY A 457 -12.97 34.97 19.94
C GLY A 457 -13.01 34.28 21.30
N SER A 458 -11.88 34.29 21.99
CA SER A 458 -11.70 33.74 23.34
C SER A 458 -13.00 33.78 24.13
N SER A 459 -13.55 32.60 24.44
CA SER A 459 -14.72 32.51 25.31
C SER A 459 -14.41 33.29 26.58
N ARG A 460 -15.09 34.43 26.79
CA ARG A 460 -14.87 35.31 27.96
C ARG A 460 -15.27 34.65 29.28
N SER A 461 -15.73 33.40 29.24
CA SER A 461 -16.10 32.58 30.40
C SER A 461 -14.96 32.38 31.40
N ASN A 462 -13.69 32.58 31.02
CA ASN A 462 -12.53 32.45 31.92
C ASN A 462 -12.02 33.79 32.48
N SER A 463 -12.68 34.91 32.22
CA SER A 463 -12.32 36.21 32.80
C SER A 463 -13.40 36.67 33.78
N LEU A 464 -13.19 36.39 35.07
CA LEU A 464 -13.93 37.06 36.15
C LEU A 464 -13.46 38.52 36.22
N LYS A 465 -14.15 39.39 35.50
CA LYS A 465 -13.96 40.84 35.66
C LYS A 465 -14.64 41.31 36.94
N ASN A 466 -13.89 41.99 37.80
CA ASN A 466 -14.41 42.63 39.01
C ASN A 466 -15.53 43.64 38.64
N PRO A 467 -16.66 43.69 39.36
CA PRO A 467 -17.74 44.67 39.18
C PRO A 467 -17.28 46.13 39.04
N LEU A 468 -16.15 46.51 39.65
CA LEU A 468 -15.57 47.86 39.57
C LEU A 468 -15.14 48.25 38.14
N HIS A 469 -14.91 47.29 37.24
CA HIS A 469 -14.55 47.55 35.84
C HIS A 469 -15.71 48.18 35.04
N TYR A 470 -16.94 48.15 35.54
CA TYR A 470 -18.12 48.77 34.91
C TYR A 470 -18.43 50.17 35.45
N LEU A 471 -17.67 50.65 36.45
CA LEU A 471 -17.87 51.96 37.07
C LEU A 471 -16.92 53.05 36.54
N SER A 472 -15.99 52.72 35.64
CA SER A 472 -15.22 53.72 34.89
C SER A 472 -15.96 54.06 33.59
N TRP A 473 -16.79 55.10 33.63
CA TRP A 473 -17.25 55.83 32.45
C TRP A 473 -16.32 57.00 32.18
#